data_AF-A0A212AHK8-F1
#
_entry.id   AF-A0A212AHK8-F1
#
_cell.length_a   1.000
_cell.length_b   1.000
_cell.length_c   1.000
_cell.angle_alpha   90.00
_cell.angle_beta   90.00
_cell.angle_gamma   90.00
#
_symmetry.space_group_name_H-M   'P 1'
#
loop_
_entity.id
_entity.type
_entity.pdbx_description
1 polymer ?
#
loop_
_entity_poly.entity_id
_entity_poly.type
_entity_poly.pdbx_seq_one_letter_code
_entity_poly.pdbx_strand_id
1 'polypeptide(L)'
;MTNDLVRKIASVMSKAMTLICVRNTCLETLHAGPGVVSHTGDYSDVLVTDANGRQIPWSELSRISDDEMRDLMREIVNRLYTFKLRGGEQEFRDYLDRQLTSTQNWDEPRHDWNLAGRKLREALGPDAPVAPATEDPGA
;
A
#
# COMPACT_ATOMS: atom_id res chain seq x y z
N MET A 1 -9.11 -18.92 23.52
CA MET A 1 -8.01 -18.83 22.55
C MET A 1 -6.84 -18.18 23.28
N THR A 2 -5.65 -18.80 23.33
CA THR A 2 -4.52 -18.22 24.10
C THR A 2 -4.06 -16.90 23.47
N ASN A 3 -3.64 -15.93 24.28
CA ASN A 3 -3.15 -14.62 23.80
C ASN A 3 -2.00 -14.74 22.78
N ASP A 4 -1.21 -15.82 22.87
CA ASP A 4 -0.16 -16.15 21.92
C ASP A 4 -0.70 -16.52 20.52
N LEU A 5 -1.77 -17.31 20.45
CA LEU A 5 -2.39 -17.67 19.17
C LEU A 5 -2.99 -16.43 18.48
N VAL A 6 -3.62 -15.54 19.23
CA VAL A 6 -4.15 -14.27 18.71
C VAL A 6 -3.02 -13.41 18.11
N ARG A 7 -1.89 -13.28 18.81
CA ARG A 7 -0.73 -12.53 18.32
C ARG A 7 -0.12 -13.17 17.07
N LYS A 8 -0.01 -14.50 17.03
CA LYS A 8 0.49 -15.22 15.85
C LYS A 8 -0.41 -15.00 14.63
N ILE A 9 -1.73 -15.13 14.80
CA ILE A 9 -2.69 -14.88 13.73
C ILE A 9 -2.60 -13.43 13.25
N ALA A 10 -2.60 -12.46 14.18
CA ALA A 10 -2.48 -11.04 13.84
C ALA A 10 -1.18 -10.75 13.06
N SER A 11 -0.05 -11.35 13.46
CA SER A 11 1.24 -11.19 12.79
C SER A 11 1.22 -11.70 11.35
N VAL A 12 0.76 -12.94 11.15
CA VAL A 12 0.68 -13.55 9.80
C VAL A 12 -0.27 -12.77 8.91
N MET A 13 -1.46 -12.42 9.41
CA MET A 13 -2.45 -11.68 8.64
C MET A 13 -1.98 -10.28 8.28
N SER A 14 -1.22 -9.60 9.14
CA SER A 14 -0.71 -8.25 8.85
C SER A 14 0.35 -8.27 7.75
N LYS A 15 1.23 -9.27 7.77
CA LYS A 15 2.21 -9.47 6.69
C LYS A 15 1.51 -9.80 5.36
N ALA A 16 0.53 -10.72 5.38
CA ALA A 16 -0.22 -11.10 4.20
C ALA A 16 -0.99 -9.91 3.60
N MET A 17 -1.70 -9.13 4.43
CA MET A 17 -2.40 -7.93 3.99
C MET A 17 -1.45 -6.86 3.45
N THR A 18 -0.29 -6.64 4.09
CA THR A 18 0.67 -5.65 3.59
C THR A 18 1.23 -6.08 2.24
N LEU A 19 1.58 -7.35 2.07
CA LEU A 19 2.08 -7.87 0.81
C LEU A 19 1.03 -7.74 -0.30
N ILE A 20 -0.18 -8.25 -0.05
CA ILE A 20 -1.23 -8.39 -1.07
C ILE A 20 -1.93 -7.08 -1.37
N CYS A 21 -2.29 -6.31 -0.34
CA CYS A 21 -3.16 -5.14 -0.47
C CYS A 21 -2.40 -3.81 -0.52
N VAL A 22 -1.07 -3.82 -0.34
CA VAL A 22 -0.25 -2.60 -0.37
C VAL A 22 0.94 -2.76 -1.30
N ARG A 23 1.83 -3.72 -1.04
CA ARG A 23 3.06 -3.86 -1.83
C ARG A 23 2.77 -4.26 -3.27
N ASN A 24 1.95 -5.29 -3.48
CA ASN A 24 1.60 -5.82 -4.80
C ASN A 24 0.49 -4.98 -5.46
N THR A 25 0.63 -3.66 -5.45
CA THR A 25 -0.30 -2.70 -6.06
C THR A 25 0.47 -1.74 -6.97
N CYS A 26 -0.15 -0.64 -7.41
CA CYS A 26 0.53 0.42 -8.15
C CYS A 26 1.77 0.98 -7.42
N LEU A 27 1.87 0.77 -6.10
CA LEU A 27 3.06 1.10 -5.33
C LEU A 27 4.34 0.43 -5.87
N GLU A 28 4.25 -0.81 -6.35
CA GLU A 28 5.38 -1.50 -6.95
C GLU A 28 5.81 -0.82 -8.25
N THR A 29 4.86 -0.36 -9.07
CA THR A 29 5.16 0.43 -10.28
C THR A 29 5.80 1.77 -9.94
N LEU A 30 5.33 2.46 -8.89
CA LEU A 30 5.92 3.73 -8.44
C LEU A 30 7.34 3.58 -7.89
N HIS A 31 7.66 2.41 -7.35
CA HIS A 31 8.97 2.09 -6.80
C HIS A 31 9.91 1.41 -7.82
N ALA A 32 9.36 0.90 -8.92
CA ALA A 32 10.14 0.26 -9.96
C ALA A 32 11.08 1.25 -10.66
N GLY A 33 12.26 0.77 -11.01
CA GLY A 33 13.27 1.54 -11.73
C GLY A 33 14.67 1.28 -11.19
N PRO A 34 15.71 1.65 -11.93
CA PRO A 34 17.07 1.58 -11.43
C PRO A 34 17.26 2.60 -10.31
N GLY A 35 17.90 2.18 -9.22
CA GLY A 35 18.44 3.11 -8.23
C GLY A 35 19.57 3.96 -8.82
N VAL A 36 19.88 5.06 -8.15
CA VAL A 36 21.02 5.92 -8.50
C VAL A 36 22.27 5.46 -7.76
N VAL A 37 23.44 5.78 -8.32
CA VAL A 37 24.74 5.56 -7.66
C VAL A 37 25.17 6.87 -7.01
N SER A 38 25.57 6.80 -5.74
CA SER A 38 26.21 7.89 -4.99
C SER A 38 27.64 7.48 -4.63
N HIS A 39 28.58 8.39 -4.79
CA HIS A 39 29.97 8.23 -4.37
C HIS A 39 30.21 8.72 -2.93
N THR A 40 29.34 9.58 -2.39
CA THR A 40 29.40 10.03 -0.99
C THR A 40 28.64 9.10 -0.04
N GLY A 41 27.69 8.31 -0.55
CA GLY A 41 26.87 7.36 0.21
C GLY A 41 25.64 7.99 0.88
N ASP A 42 25.60 9.31 1.00
CA ASP A 42 24.45 10.09 1.50
C ASP A 42 23.58 10.68 0.37
N TYR A 43 23.92 10.37 -0.89
CA TYR A 43 23.24 10.82 -2.09
C TYR A 43 23.23 12.35 -2.30
N SER A 44 24.04 13.10 -1.54
CA SER A 44 24.19 14.56 -1.74
C SER A 44 24.85 14.93 -3.07
N ASP A 45 25.55 13.98 -3.68
CA ASP A 45 26.20 14.10 -4.98
C ASP A 45 25.31 13.70 -6.17
N VAL A 46 24.05 13.30 -5.91
CA VAL A 46 23.12 12.89 -6.97
C VAL A 46 22.09 13.98 -7.26
N LEU A 47 22.00 14.34 -8.54
CA LEU A 47 21.04 15.31 -9.07
C LEU A 47 20.21 14.67 -10.20
N VAL A 48 18.93 15.02 -10.26
CA VAL A 48 18.05 14.72 -11.41
C VAL A 48 17.76 16.01 -12.15
N THR A 49 17.89 15.99 -13.47
CA THR A 49 17.55 17.13 -14.32
C THR A 49 16.22 16.89 -15.01
N ASP A 50 15.24 17.77 -14.81
CA ASP A 50 13.95 17.69 -15.48
C ASP A 50 13.99 18.22 -16.92
N ALA A 51 12.88 18.12 -17.64
CA ALA A 51 12.78 18.59 -19.03
C ALA A 51 12.95 20.11 -19.19
N ASN A 52 12.80 20.89 -18.12
CA ASN A 52 13.04 22.33 -18.12
C ASN A 52 14.50 22.69 -17.77
N GLY A 53 15.36 21.69 -17.56
CA GLY A 53 16.74 21.89 -17.15
C GLY A 53 16.92 22.20 -15.67
N ARG A 54 15.87 22.05 -14.84
CA ARG A 54 15.98 22.23 -13.40
C ARG A 54 16.72 21.03 -12.80
N GLN A 55 17.78 21.31 -12.05
CA GLN A 55 18.47 20.32 -11.24
C GLN A 55 17.76 20.19 -9.88
N ILE A 56 17.42 18.98 -9.51
CA ILE A 56 16.71 18.64 -8.27
C ILE A 56 17.59 17.65 -7.50
N PRO A 57 17.94 17.93 -6.22
CA PRO A 57 18.62 16.97 -5.37
C PRO A 57 17.85 15.65 -5.26
N TRP A 58 18.55 14.52 -5.27
CA TRP A 58 17.91 13.21 -5.14
C TRP A 58 17.10 13.06 -3.84
N SER A 59 17.50 13.75 -2.77
CA SER A 59 16.78 13.81 -1.48
C SER A 59 15.47 14.60 -1.54
N GLU A 60 15.30 15.47 -2.53
CA GLU A 60 14.10 16.31 -2.72
C GLU A 60 13.20 15.80 -3.85
N LEU A 61 13.66 14.81 -4.60
CA LEU A 61 12.89 14.21 -5.68
C LEU A 61 11.69 13.45 -5.11
N SER A 62 10.55 13.53 -5.80
CA SER A 62 9.38 12.71 -5.48
C SER A 62 9.62 11.26 -5.96
N ARG A 63 10.19 10.44 -5.06
CA ARG A 63 10.58 9.04 -5.31
C ARG A 63 10.38 8.18 -4.06
N ILE A 64 10.56 6.86 -4.22
CA ILE A 64 10.66 5.91 -3.10
C ILE A 64 11.90 5.05 -3.33
N SER A 65 12.94 5.20 -2.49
CA SER A 65 14.12 4.32 -2.50
C SER A 65 13.82 2.94 -1.90
N ASP A 66 14.73 1.98 -2.08
CA ASP A 66 14.62 0.65 -1.47
C ASP A 66 14.57 0.72 0.06
N ASP A 67 15.34 1.63 0.67
CA ASP A 67 15.36 1.82 2.11
C ASP A 67 14.06 2.46 2.60
N GLU A 68 13.57 3.49 1.89
CA GLU A 68 12.27 4.11 2.17
C GLU A 68 11.12 3.10 2.00
N MET A 69 11.15 2.27 0.96
CA MET A 69 10.18 1.21 0.74
C MET A 69 10.22 0.18 1.88
N ARG A 70 11.42 -0.21 2.33
CA ARG A 70 11.58 -1.15 3.45
C ARG A 70 11.00 -0.58 4.74
N ASP A 71 11.24 0.69 5.01
CA ASP A 71 10.74 1.37 6.21
C ASP A 71 9.23 1.57 6.15
N LEU A 72 8.70 1.97 4.99
CA LEU A 72 7.25 2.06 4.73
C LEU A 72 6.56 0.71 4.97
N MET A 73 7.08 -0.38 4.40
CA MET A 73 6.51 -1.72 4.60
C MET A 73 6.56 -2.14 6.08
N ARG A 74 7.66 -1.84 6.79
CA ARG A 74 7.78 -2.13 8.23
C ARG A 74 6.74 -1.37 9.04
N GLU A 75 6.56 -0.08 8.77
CA GLU A 75 5.55 0.74 9.45
C GLU A 75 4.15 0.17 9.21
N ILE A 76 3.79 -0.11 7.96
CA ILE A 76 2.47 -0.62 7.61
C ILE A 76 2.19 -1.97 8.28
N VAL A 77 3.13 -2.91 8.26
CA VAL A 77 2.98 -4.21 8.96
C VAL A 77 2.76 -3.99 10.45
N ASN A 78 3.54 -3.13 11.09
CA ASN A 78 3.44 -2.86 12.53
C ASN A 78 2.11 -2.19 12.89
N ARG A 79 1.63 -1.27 12.05
CA ARG A 79 0.34 -0.60 12.23
C ARG A 79 -0.82 -1.57 12.08
N LEU A 80 -0.84 -2.40 11.03
CA LEU A 80 -1.87 -3.42 10.83
C LEU A 80 -1.87 -4.47 11.96
N TYR A 81 -0.69 -4.87 12.43
CA TYR A 81 -0.57 -5.79 13.56
C TYR A 81 -1.19 -5.19 14.83
N THR A 82 -0.83 -3.95 15.14
CA THR A 82 -1.36 -3.23 16.30
C THR A 82 -2.86 -3.01 16.18
N PHE A 83 -3.34 -2.57 15.00
CA PHE A 83 -4.76 -2.39 14.70
C PHE A 83 -5.56 -3.65 15.00
N LYS A 84 -5.08 -4.82 14.53
CA LYS A 84 -5.75 -6.10 14.75
C LYS A 84 -5.84 -6.49 16.22
N LEU A 85 -4.81 -6.22 17.00
CA LEU A 85 -4.81 -6.52 18.44
C LEU A 85 -5.76 -5.60 19.23
N ARG A 86 -5.93 -4.36 18.78
CA ARG A 86 -6.78 -3.36 19.45
C ARG A 86 -8.25 -3.40 19.05
N GLY A 87 -8.65 -4.17 18.03
CA GLY A 87 -10.01 -4.14 17.49
C GLY A 87 -11.16 -4.48 18.48
N GLY A 88 -10.83 -5.09 19.62
CA GLY A 88 -11.79 -5.36 20.70
C GLY A 88 -11.97 -4.21 21.70
N GLU A 89 -11.09 -3.20 21.69
CA GLU A 89 -11.08 -2.09 22.65
C GLU A 89 -12.10 -1.03 22.23
N GLN A 90 -13.00 -0.64 23.15
CA GLN A 90 -14.01 0.39 22.86
C GLN A 90 -13.37 1.73 22.49
N GLU A 91 -12.35 2.16 23.25
CA GLU A 91 -11.61 3.41 22.98
C GLU A 91 -11.02 3.43 21.56
N PHE A 92 -10.51 2.29 21.09
CA PHE A 92 -9.97 2.20 19.74
C PHE A 92 -11.06 2.29 18.68
N ARG A 93 -12.25 1.71 18.92
CA ARG A 93 -13.40 1.83 18.03
C ARG A 93 -13.88 3.28 17.92
N ASP A 94 -13.99 3.98 19.04
CA ASP A 94 -14.37 5.40 19.06
C ASP A 94 -13.35 6.26 18.29
N TYR A 95 -12.07 5.92 18.38
CA TYR A 95 -11.01 6.52 17.57
C TYR A 95 -11.23 6.24 16.07
N LEU A 96 -11.53 5.00 15.68
CA LEU A 96 -11.76 4.64 14.27
C LEU A 96 -12.96 5.36 13.67
N ASP A 97 -14.08 5.47 14.38
CA ASP A 97 -15.28 6.17 13.90
C ASP A 97 -14.96 7.63 13.58
N ARG A 98 -14.16 8.28 14.42
CA ARG A 98 -13.66 9.64 14.15
C ARG A 98 -12.74 9.70 12.93
N GLN A 99 -11.84 8.72 12.75
CA GLN A 99 -10.94 8.71 11.59
C GLN A 99 -11.67 8.44 10.27
N LEU A 100 -12.67 7.55 10.26
CA LEU A 100 -13.45 7.22 9.06
C LEU A 100 -14.27 8.40 8.53
N THR A 101 -14.52 9.43 9.36
CA THR A 101 -15.10 10.70 8.87
C THR A 101 -14.21 11.36 7.81
N SER A 102 -12.89 11.13 7.84
CA SER A 102 -11.97 11.69 6.83
C SER A 102 -12.03 10.99 5.47
N THR A 103 -12.67 9.82 5.38
CA THR A 103 -12.81 9.04 4.14
C THR A 103 -14.16 9.26 3.45
N GLN A 104 -14.97 10.21 3.90
CA GLN A 104 -16.31 10.47 3.34
C GLN A 104 -16.31 10.83 1.84
N ASN A 105 -15.20 11.34 1.33
CA ASN A 105 -15.05 11.71 -0.08
C ASN A 105 -14.32 10.63 -0.90
N TRP A 106 -14.06 9.46 -0.31
CA TRP A 106 -13.45 8.35 -1.03
C TRP A 106 -14.54 7.55 -1.75
N ASP A 107 -14.20 6.96 -2.88
CA ASP A 107 -15.11 6.04 -3.56
C ASP A 107 -15.39 4.81 -2.67
N GLU A 108 -16.62 4.31 -2.74
CA GLU A 108 -16.99 3.05 -2.09
C GLU A 108 -16.16 1.89 -2.64
N PRO A 109 -15.75 0.93 -1.78
CA PRO A 109 -14.90 -0.17 -2.21
C PRO A 109 -15.62 -1.08 -3.22
N ARG A 110 -14.87 -1.52 -4.23
CA ARG A 110 -15.29 -2.57 -5.16
C ARG A 110 -14.39 -3.78 -5.00
N HIS A 111 -14.89 -4.96 -5.38
CA HIS A 111 -14.07 -6.15 -5.42
C HIS A 111 -12.91 -5.98 -6.43
N ASP A 112 -11.70 -6.35 -6.01
CA ASP A 112 -10.59 -6.45 -6.94
C ASP A 112 -10.73 -7.74 -7.76
N TRP A 113 -10.72 -7.62 -9.08
CA TRP A 113 -10.92 -8.76 -9.98
C TRP A 113 -9.85 -9.84 -9.82
N ASN A 114 -8.59 -9.47 -9.59
CA ASN A 114 -7.47 -10.40 -9.46
C ASN A 114 -7.51 -11.16 -8.12
N LEU A 115 -8.09 -10.57 -7.08
CA LEU A 115 -8.29 -11.18 -5.77
C LEU A 115 -9.64 -11.92 -5.62
N ALA A 116 -10.66 -11.51 -6.39
CA ALA A 116 -11.99 -12.10 -6.30
C ALA A 116 -12.00 -13.56 -6.77
N GLY A 117 -12.52 -14.46 -5.91
CA GLY A 117 -12.83 -15.84 -6.32
C GLY A 117 -14.08 -15.89 -7.21
N ARG A 118 -14.39 -17.07 -7.77
CA ARG A 118 -15.53 -17.29 -8.68
C ARG A 118 -16.84 -16.66 -8.20
N LYS A 119 -17.22 -16.93 -6.94
CA LYS A 119 -18.47 -16.40 -6.35
C LYS A 119 -18.50 -14.88 -6.28
N LEU A 120 -17.38 -14.22 -5.96
CA LEU A 120 -17.30 -12.76 -5.87
C LEU A 120 -17.31 -12.12 -7.26
N ARG A 121 -16.75 -12.79 -8.27
CA ARG A 121 -16.79 -12.34 -9.67
C ARG A 121 -18.17 -12.44 -10.31
N GLU A 122 -18.98 -13.39 -9.84
CA GLU A 122 -20.36 -13.59 -10.30
C GLU A 122 -21.38 -12.76 -9.49
N ALA A 123 -20.95 -12.09 -8.43
CA ALA A 123 -21.82 -11.26 -7.60
C ALA A 123 -22.30 -10.01 -8.37
N LEU A 124 -23.57 -9.65 -8.16
CA LEU A 124 -24.18 -8.44 -8.69
C LEU A 124 -24.34 -7.44 -7.54
N GLY A 125 -24.08 -6.16 -7.83
CA GLY A 125 -24.19 -5.11 -6.82
C GLY A 125 -23.26 -3.93 -7.11
N PRO A 126 -23.37 -2.85 -6.32
CA PRO A 126 -22.50 -1.67 -6.44
C PRO A 126 -21.02 -1.98 -6.14
N ASP A 127 -20.73 -3.07 -5.45
CA ASP A 127 -19.40 -3.53 -5.05
C ASP A 127 -18.81 -4.62 -5.98
N ALA A 128 -19.52 -5.00 -7.05
CA ALA A 128 -19.07 -6.01 -8.01
C ALA A 128 -17.69 -5.66 -8.60
N PRO A 129 -16.86 -6.68 -8.91
CA PRO A 129 -15.51 -6.42 -9.41
C PRO A 129 -15.54 -5.85 -10.83
N VAL A 130 -14.65 -4.89 -11.09
CA VAL A 130 -14.48 -4.32 -12.42
C VAL A 130 -13.48 -5.18 -13.19
N ALA A 131 -13.92 -5.80 -14.28
CA ALA A 131 -13.02 -6.52 -15.16
C ALA A 131 -11.98 -5.55 -15.75
N PRO A 132 -10.70 -5.95 -15.86
CA PRO A 132 -9.70 -5.14 -16.52
C PRO A 132 -10.15 -4.83 -17.95
N ALA A 133 -9.96 -3.58 -18.39
CA ALA A 133 -10.24 -3.21 -19.77
C ALA A 133 -9.46 -4.17 -20.68
N THR A 134 -10.14 -4.84 -21.60
CA THR A 134 -9.46 -5.61 -22.64
C THR A 134 -8.66 -4.60 -23.47
N GLU A 135 -7.34 -4.66 -23.37
CA GLU A 135 -6.49 -3.98 -24.36
C GLU A 135 -6.87 -4.53 -25.73
N ASP A 136 -7.37 -3.65 -26.60
CA ASP A 136 -7.65 -3.98 -27.99
C ASP A 136 -6.28 -4.30 -28.64
N PRO A 137 -6.05 -5.51 -29.20
CA PRO A 137 -4.74 -5.87 -29.76
C PRO A 137 -4.42 -5.17 -31.09
N GLY A 138 -5.05 -4.03 -31.38
CA GLY A 138 -4.96 -3.35 -32.68
C GLY A 138 -5.02 -1.83 -32.58
N ALA A 139 -3.85 -1.21 -32.42
CA ALA A 139 -3.56 0.15 -32.90
C ALA A 139 -2.08 0.24 -33.27
#